data_AF-A0A933X617-F1
#
_entry.id   AF-A0A933X617-F1
#
_cell.length_a   1.000
_cell.length_b   1.000
_cell.length_c   1.000
_cell.angle_alpha   90.00
_cell.angle_beta   90.00
_cell.angle_gamma   90.00
#
_symmetry.space_group_name_H-M   'P 1'
#
loop_
_entity.id
_entity.type
_entity.pdbx_description
1 polymer ?
#
loop_
_entity_poly.entity_id
_entity_poly.type
_entity_poly.pdbx_seq_one_letter_code
_entity_poly.pdbx_strand_id
1 'polypeptide(L)'
;MSLLLALGLSGTTGCCLFVRPPEARELLDVGFRTPEQAFRSFQVGWRADEPDLEHRCLARAFRTREGVSRLTYREFRARIVAEEPLLRLGIADARAVGPAEVRGDRARLVLESHGRRLAIEFVREDGVEVWAGAQCVHFGDANLEEHTQVEDLAAGGRRLWAHVELPEGVDAGGLTELRLAREWKIDGFGLIETR
;
A
#
# COMPACT_ATOMS: atom_id res chain seq x y z
N MET A 1 -8.83 -20.63 2.00
CA MET A 1 -8.67 -20.19 3.40
C MET A 1 -8.04 -21.33 4.23
N SER A 2 -6.87 -21.84 3.80
CA SER A 2 -6.22 -23.03 4.40
C SER A 2 -4.69 -23.03 4.30
N LEU A 3 -4.02 -21.86 4.24
CA LEU A 3 -2.58 -21.79 3.96
C LEU A 3 -1.68 -21.16 5.06
N LEU A 4 -2.21 -20.93 6.27
CA LEU A 4 -1.50 -20.18 7.33
C LEU A 4 -0.83 -21.05 8.41
N LEU A 5 -0.84 -22.38 8.29
CA LEU A 5 -0.48 -23.29 9.40
C LEU A 5 0.99 -23.77 9.45
N ALA A 6 1.91 -23.23 8.64
CA ALA A 6 3.28 -23.77 8.50
C ALA A 6 4.41 -22.93 9.15
N LEU A 7 4.09 -22.17 10.21
CA LEU A 7 5.06 -21.38 10.98
C LEU A 7 5.29 -21.88 12.41
N GLY A 8 4.63 -22.96 12.82
CA GLY A 8 4.78 -23.54 14.15
C GLY A 8 6.02 -24.42 14.31
N LEU A 9 6.79 -24.12 15.37
CA LEU A 9 7.79 -24.93 16.08
C LEU A 9 9.26 -24.77 15.65
N SER A 10 9.99 -23.97 16.43
CA SER A 10 10.98 -24.51 17.38
C SER A 10 11.19 -23.51 18.51
N GLY A 11 10.97 -23.95 19.74
CA GLY A 11 11.00 -23.12 20.93
C GLY A 11 12.41 -22.68 21.32
N THR A 12 12.55 -21.38 21.59
CA THR A 12 13.34 -20.85 22.69
C THR A 12 12.62 -19.67 23.31
N THR A 13 12.41 -19.78 24.61
CA THR A 13 11.99 -18.78 25.59
C THR A 13 12.47 -17.35 25.33
N GLY A 14 11.53 -16.40 25.30
CA GLY A 14 11.69 -15.11 25.97
C GLY A 14 12.65 -14.08 25.39
N CYS A 15 13.05 -14.16 24.12
CA CYS A 15 13.62 -12.98 23.45
C CYS A 15 12.47 -12.12 22.94
N CYS A 16 12.35 -10.90 23.45
CA CYS A 16 11.45 -9.88 22.93
C CYS A 16 11.59 -9.87 21.41
N LEU A 17 10.52 -10.22 20.68
CA LEU A 17 10.44 -10.04 19.23
C LEU A 17 10.41 -8.54 18.96
N PHE A 18 11.59 -7.91 19.08
CA PHE A 18 11.75 -6.48 19.04
C PHE A 18 11.74 -6.05 17.58
N VAL A 19 10.54 -5.71 17.11
CA VAL A 19 10.38 -5.03 15.84
C VAL A 19 10.83 -3.59 16.04
N ARG A 20 11.92 -3.21 15.36
CA ARG A 20 12.42 -1.85 15.40
C ARG A 20 11.33 -0.90 14.85
N PRO A 21 10.90 0.12 15.61
CA PRO A 21 9.96 1.11 15.10
C PRO A 21 10.61 1.86 13.92
N PRO A 22 9.81 2.37 12.96
CA PRO A 22 10.36 3.11 11.84
C PRO A 22 11.00 4.41 12.32
N GLU A 23 12.06 4.84 11.63
CA GLU A 23 12.66 6.15 11.84
C GLU A 23 11.71 7.25 11.37
N ALA A 24 11.83 8.47 11.93
CA ALA A 24 11.02 9.62 11.52
C ALA A 24 11.10 9.88 10.01
N ARG A 25 12.28 9.67 9.41
CA ARG A 25 12.46 9.79 7.95
C ARG A 25 11.66 8.75 7.18
N GLU A 26 11.58 7.51 7.66
CA GLU A 26 10.80 6.46 6.99
C GLU A 26 9.30 6.76 7.01
N LEU A 27 8.80 7.42 8.07
CA LEU A 27 7.42 7.91 8.14
C LEU A 27 7.13 9.03 7.12
N LEU A 28 8.12 9.89 6.86
CA LEU A 28 8.02 10.97 5.87
C LEU A 28 8.20 10.48 4.42
N ASP A 29 8.97 9.40 4.22
CA ASP A 29 9.30 8.83 2.91
C ASP A 29 8.25 7.81 2.40
N VAL A 30 7.13 7.65 3.12
CA VAL A 30 5.97 6.86 2.68
C VAL A 30 5.53 7.29 1.28
N GLY A 31 5.35 6.32 0.40
CA GLY A 31 4.89 6.58 -0.96
C GLY A 31 4.72 5.33 -1.82
N PHE A 32 4.15 5.55 -3.00
CA PHE A 32 3.61 4.48 -3.84
C PHE A 32 4.09 4.57 -5.29
N ARG A 33 5.21 5.26 -5.55
CA ARG A 33 5.71 5.52 -6.92
C ARG A 33 6.36 4.29 -7.56
N THR A 34 6.91 3.39 -6.74
CA THR A 34 7.45 2.09 -7.19
C THR A 34 6.89 0.95 -6.33
N PRO A 35 6.90 -0.31 -6.80
CA PRO A 35 6.48 -1.46 -5.99
C PRO A 35 7.29 -1.59 -4.68
N GLU A 36 8.59 -1.34 -4.73
CA GLU A 36 9.46 -1.37 -3.55
C GLU A 36 9.12 -0.24 -2.57
N GLN A 37 8.77 0.96 -3.06
CA GLN A 37 8.32 2.04 -2.19
C GLN A 37 6.97 1.71 -1.55
N ALA A 38 6.03 1.13 -2.30
CA ALA A 38 4.74 0.71 -1.79
C ALA A 38 4.89 -0.38 -0.71
N PHE A 39 5.75 -1.37 -0.93
CA PHE A 39 6.04 -2.38 0.08
C PHE A 39 6.73 -1.81 1.31
N ARG A 40 7.71 -0.91 1.14
CA ARG A 40 8.33 -0.23 2.29
C ARG A 40 7.32 0.57 3.09
N SER A 41 6.37 1.23 2.44
CA SER A 41 5.27 1.94 3.11
C SER A 41 4.39 0.98 3.93
N PHE A 42 4.11 -0.20 3.39
CA PHE A 42 3.43 -1.27 4.13
C PHE A 42 4.23 -1.72 5.36
N GLN A 43 5.55 -1.93 5.22
CA GLN A 43 6.44 -2.26 6.34
C GLN A 43 6.53 -1.14 7.37
N VAL A 44 6.48 0.13 6.96
CA VAL A 44 6.43 1.28 7.88
C VAL A 44 5.15 1.23 8.70
N GLY A 45 3.99 1.06 8.06
CA GLY A 45 2.71 0.89 8.77
C GLY A 45 2.75 -0.29 9.75
N TRP A 46 3.28 -1.42 9.29
CA TRP A 46 3.45 -2.62 10.10
C TRP A 46 4.31 -2.41 11.35
N ARG A 47 5.47 -1.74 11.21
CA ARG A 47 6.38 -1.45 12.32
C ARG A 47 5.85 -0.35 13.25
N ALA A 48 5.14 0.64 12.71
CA ALA A 48 4.53 1.73 13.47
C ALA A 48 3.24 1.33 14.20
N ASP A 49 2.71 0.15 13.92
CA ASP A 49 1.37 -0.26 14.38
C ASP A 49 0.23 0.61 13.82
N GLU A 50 0.37 1.02 12.56
CA GLU A 50 -0.56 1.88 11.82
C GLU A 50 -1.34 1.08 10.76
N PRO A 51 -2.42 0.36 11.15
CA PRO A 51 -3.16 -0.52 10.26
C PRO A 51 -3.84 0.22 9.10
N ASP A 52 -4.14 1.51 9.26
CA ASP A 52 -4.75 2.30 8.19
C ASP A 52 -3.76 2.58 7.07
N LEU A 53 -2.47 2.77 7.39
CA LEU A 53 -1.41 2.90 6.40
C LEU A 53 -1.19 1.58 5.66
N GLU A 54 -1.17 0.46 6.38
CA GLU A 54 -1.10 -0.87 5.77
C GLU A 54 -2.28 -1.10 4.80
N HIS A 55 -3.50 -0.81 5.25
CA HIS A 55 -4.71 -0.92 4.44
C HIS A 55 -4.68 -0.01 3.20
N ARG A 56 -4.06 1.18 3.28
CA ARG A 56 -3.86 2.10 2.13
C ARG A 56 -2.89 1.55 1.08
N CYS A 57 -2.00 0.64 1.48
CA CYS A 57 -1.09 -0.05 0.56
C CYS A 57 -1.79 -1.16 -0.24
N LEU A 58 -2.92 -1.67 0.25
CA LEU A 58 -3.66 -2.75 -0.41
C LEU A 58 -4.47 -2.23 -1.61
N ALA A 59 -4.45 -3.01 -2.69
CA ALA A 59 -5.22 -2.77 -3.89
C ALA A 59 -6.71 -2.88 -3.61
N ARG A 60 -7.52 -2.12 -4.33
CA ARG A 60 -8.97 -2.16 -4.19
C ARG A 60 -9.52 -3.53 -4.54
N ALA A 61 -9.10 -4.09 -5.67
CA ALA A 61 -9.56 -5.40 -6.12
C ALA A 61 -9.22 -6.50 -5.09
N PHE A 62 -8.03 -6.44 -4.48
CA PHE A 62 -7.65 -7.31 -3.37
C PHE A 62 -8.59 -7.13 -2.17
N ARG A 63 -8.80 -5.90 -1.72
CA ARG A 63 -9.70 -5.62 -0.58
C ARG A 63 -11.12 -6.13 -0.83
N THR A 64 -11.67 -5.90 -2.02
CA THR A 64 -13.01 -6.38 -2.38
C THR A 64 -13.06 -7.91 -2.43
N ARG A 65 -12.08 -8.55 -3.08
CA ARG A 65 -12.02 -10.02 -3.21
C ARG A 65 -11.88 -10.72 -1.87
N GLU A 66 -11.10 -10.16 -0.95
CA GLU A 66 -10.86 -10.74 0.38
C GLU A 66 -11.86 -10.23 1.44
N GLY A 67 -12.82 -9.37 1.08
CA GLY A 67 -13.79 -8.81 2.02
C GLY A 67 -13.15 -7.91 3.10
N VAL A 68 -12.04 -7.26 2.77
CA VAL A 68 -11.23 -6.47 3.71
C VAL A 68 -11.66 -5.01 3.68
N SER A 69 -12.52 -4.65 4.63
CA SER A 69 -12.73 -3.26 5.07
C SER A 69 -11.62 -2.81 6.04
N ARG A 70 -11.58 -1.51 6.37
CA ARG A 70 -10.63 -0.99 7.40
C ARG A 70 -10.83 -1.67 8.76
N LEU A 71 -12.07 -1.85 9.19
CA LEU A 71 -12.39 -2.49 10.47
C LEU A 71 -11.98 -3.96 10.48
N THR A 72 -12.42 -4.71 9.48
CA THR A 72 -12.10 -6.14 9.37
C THR A 72 -10.60 -6.38 9.17
N TYR A 73 -9.88 -5.44 8.53
CA TYR A 73 -8.42 -5.50 8.44
C TYR A 73 -7.75 -5.39 9.80
N ARG A 74 -8.19 -4.43 10.64
CA ARG A 74 -7.66 -4.25 12.00
C ARG A 74 -7.87 -5.50 12.85
N GLU A 75 -9.05 -6.09 12.79
CA GLU A 75 -9.38 -7.34 13.50
C GLU A 75 -8.54 -8.52 12.99
N PHE A 76 -8.47 -8.69 11.68
CA PHE A 76 -7.66 -9.72 11.03
C PHE A 76 -6.19 -9.60 11.43
N ARG A 77 -5.64 -8.39 11.37
CA ARG A 77 -4.26 -8.09 11.76
C ARG A 77 -4.00 -8.40 13.22
N ALA A 78 -4.88 -7.95 14.13
CA ALA A 78 -4.75 -8.21 15.56
C ALA A 78 -4.74 -9.72 15.84
N ARG A 79 -5.64 -10.47 15.20
CA ARG A 79 -5.70 -11.93 15.29
C ARG A 79 -4.41 -12.58 14.78
N ILE A 80 -3.95 -12.22 13.57
CA ILE A 80 -2.73 -12.79 12.99
C ILE A 80 -1.50 -12.50 13.86
N VAL A 81 -1.36 -11.28 14.38
CA VAL A 81 -0.22 -10.93 15.25
C VAL A 81 -0.27 -11.73 16.56
N ALA A 82 -1.46 -12.05 17.07
CA ALA A 82 -1.62 -12.89 18.25
C ALA A 82 -1.34 -14.38 17.98
N GLU A 83 -1.81 -14.89 16.83
CA GLU A 83 -1.64 -16.29 16.42
C GLU A 83 -0.22 -16.60 15.94
N GLU A 84 0.41 -15.66 15.21
CA GLU A 84 1.71 -15.81 14.58
C GLU A 84 2.65 -14.64 14.91
N PRO A 85 3.15 -14.53 16.16
CA PRO A 85 3.98 -13.39 16.58
C PRO A 85 5.26 -13.22 15.74
N LEU A 86 5.81 -14.33 15.22
CA LEU A 86 6.99 -14.34 14.36
C LEU A 86 6.72 -13.69 13.00
N LEU A 87 5.48 -13.68 12.53
CA LEU A 87 5.11 -13.00 11.28
C LEU A 87 5.39 -11.50 11.39
N ARG A 88 5.24 -10.92 12.59
CA ARG A 88 5.50 -9.50 12.80
C ARG A 88 6.94 -9.15 12.47
N LEU A 89 7.88 -9.96 12.95
CA LEU A 89 9.32 -9.83 12.64
C LEU A 89 9.60 -10.19 11.17
N GLY A 90 8.98 -11.25 10.65
CA GLY A 90 9.13 -11.70 9.28
C GLY A 90 8.82 -10.60 8.25
N ILE A 91 7.71 -9.88 8.42
CA ILE A 91 7.34 -8.76 7.53
C ILE A 91 8.27 -7.56 7.75
N ALA A 92 8.60 -7.24 9.00
CA ALA A 92 9.45 -6.10 9.32
C ALA A 92 10.86 -6.21 8.73
N ASP A 93 11.42 -7.42 8.69
CA ASP A 93 12.78 -7.68 8.19
C ASP A 93 12.84 -8.11 6.73
N ALA A 94 11.69 -8.28 6.06
CA ALA A 94 11.64 -8.69 4.67
C ALA A 94 12.39 -7.70 3.77
N ARG A 95 13.28 -8.21 2.92
CA ARG A 95 14.07 -7.41 1.98
C ARG A 95 13.88 -7.90 0.57
N ALA A 96 13.86 -6.97 -0.37
CA ALA A 96 13.85 -7.31 -1.79
C ALA A 96 15.13 -8.06 -2.18
N VAL A 97 14.97 -9.20 -2.86
CA VAL A 97 16.08 -9.99 -3.41
C VAL A 97 16.63 -9.33 -4.68
N GLY A 98 15.83 -8.51 -5.34
CA GLY A 98 16.17 -7.73 -6.52
C GLY A 98 15.09 -6.69 -6.84
N PRO A 99 15.22 -5.94 -7.95
CA PRO A 99 14.20 -5.00 -8.38
C PRO A 99 12.89 -5.74 -8.74
N ALA A 100 11.76 -5.05 -8.63
CA ALA A 100 10.48 -5.58 -9.06
C ALA A 100 10.47 -5.85 -10.57
N GLU A 101 9.89 -6.98 -10.97
CA GLU A 101 9.59 -7.28 -12.37
C GLU A 101 8.30 -6.55 -12.77
N VAL A 102 8.41 -5.46 -13.53
CA VAL A 102 7.27 -4.65 -13.96
C VAL A 102 6.81 -5.05 -15.36
N ARG A 103 5.50 -5.29 -15.54
CA ARG A 103 4.85 -5.58 -16.82
C ARG A 103 3.55 -4.77 -16.93
N GLY A 104 3.61 -3.62 -17.60
CA GLY A 104 2.49 -2.68 -17.69
C GLY A 104 2.08 -2.19 -16.29
N ASP A 105 0.80 -2.38 -15.95
CA ASP A 105 0.22 -1.99 -14.65
C ASP A 105 0.31 -3.10 -13.59
N ARG A 106 1.10 -4.15 -13.85
CA ARG A 106 1.36 -5.22 -12.89
C ARG A 106 2.84 -5.27 -12.56
N ALA A 107 3.17 -5.64 -11.33
CA ALA A 107 4.55 -5.91 -10.95
C ALA A 107 4.64 -7.03 -9.93
N ARG A 108 5.77 -7.73 -9.92
CA ARG A 108 6.08 -8.75 -8.93
C ARG A 108 7.38 -8.42 -8.22
N LEU A 109 7.36 -8.43 -6.90
CA LEU A 109 8.55 -8.26 -6.06
C LEU A 109 8.81 -9.53 -5.27
N VAL A 110 10.03 -10.05 -5.36
CA VAL A 110 10.47 -11.19 -4.54
C VAL A 110 11.20 -10.65 -3.31
N LEU A 111 10.72 -11.07 -2.15
CA LEU A 111 11.28 -10.72 -0.86
C LEU A 111 11.85 -11.96 -0.18
N GLU A 112 12.85 -11.74 0.65
CA GLU A 112 13.44 -12.75 1.53
C GLU A 112 13.40 -12.27 2.97
N SER A 113 13.02 -13.17 3.88
CA SER A 113 13.03 -12.94 5.32
C SER A 113 13.29 -14.26 6.04
N HIS A 114 14.30 -14.29 6.90
CA HIS A 114 14.61 -15.45 7.75
C HIS A 114 14.72 -16.79 6.96
N GLY A 115 15.37 -16.75 5.79
CA GLY A 115 15.57 -17.93 4.93
C GLY A 115 14.34 -18.36 4.12
N ARG A 116 13.22 -17.62 4.19
CA ARG A 116 12.01 -17.87 3.39
C ARG A 116 11.86 -16.81 2.32
N ARG A 117 11.32 -17.21 1.16
CA ARG A 117 11.00 -16.31 0.06
C ARG A 117 9.51 -16.18 -0.16
N LEU A 118 9.09 -14.95 -0.44
CA LEU A 118 7.70 -14.59 -0.70
C LEU A 118 7.63 -13.65 -1.91
N ALA A 119 6.63 -13.88 -2.75
CA ALA A 119 6.27 -13.01 -3.85
C ALA A 119 5.15 -12.07 -3.40
N ILE A 120 5.34 -10.78 -3.66
CA ILE A 120 4.31 -9.77 -3.54
C ILE A 120 3.91 -9.35 -4.95
N GLU A 121 2.63 -9.46 -5.24
CA GLU A 121 2.05 -9.01 -6.51
C GLU A 121 1.50 -7.60 -6.32
N PHE A 122 1.71 -6.75 -7.30
CA PHE A 122 1.26 -5.36 -7.31
C PHE A 122 0.42 -5.07 -8.54
N VAL A 123 -0.47 -4.10 -8.36
CA VAL A 123 -1.21 -3.46 -9.42
C VAL A 123 -1.05 -1.96 -9.31
N ARG A 124 -1.07 -1.28 -10.44
CA ARG A 124 -1.08 0.18 -10.50
C ARG A 124 -2.53 0.65 -10.54
N GLU A 125 -2.92 1.46 -9.57
CA GLU A 125 -4.27 2.02 -9.45
C GLU A 125 -4.21 3.54 -9.51
N ASP A 126 -5.18 4.11 -10.20
CA ASP A 126 -5.39 5.54 -10.26
C ASP A 126 -6.41 5.96 -9.19
N GLY A 127 -6.14 7.08 -8.53
CA GLY A 127 -6.98 7.56 -7.45
C GLY A 127 -7.02 9.08 -7.39
N VAL A 128 -8.09 9.56 -6.76
CA VAL A 128 -8.31 10.97 -6.48
C VAL A 128 -8.56 11.19 -5.00
N GLU A 129 -7.96 12.25 -4.47
CA GLU A 129 -8.25 12.78 -3.14
C GLU A 129 -8.51 14.29 -3.25
N VAL A 130 -9.60 14.76 -2.68
CA VAL A 130 -9.95 16.18 -2.58
C VAL A 130 -10.05 16.55 -1.12
N TRP A 131 -9.40 17.65 -0.75
CA TRP A 131 -9.30 18.09 0.64
C TRP A 131 -9.82 19.53 0.81
N ALA A 132 -10.49 19.74 1.93
CA ALA A 132 -10.88 21.05 2.46
C ALA A 132 -10.18 21.25 3.81
N GLY A 133 -9.06 21.97 3.80
CA GLY A 133 -8.17 22.07 4.95
C GLY A 133 -7.62 20.69 5.33
N ALA A 134 -7.89 20.26 6.57
CA ALA A 134 -7.42 18.98 7.11
C ALA A 134 -8.36 17.79 6.82
N GLN A 135 -9.50 18.02 6.15
CA GLN A 135 -10.50 16.99 5.90
C GLN A 135 -10.48 16.54 4.44
N CYS A 136 -10.35 15.24 4.22
CA CYS A 136 -10.59 14.63 2.92
C CYS A 136 -12.10 14.60 2.67
N VAL A 137 -12.59 15.40 1.71
CA VAL A 137 -14.01 15.54 1.36
C VAL A 137 -14.44 14.63 0.22
N HIS A 138 -13.47 14.14 -0.56
CA HIS A 138 -13.70 13.13 -1.60
C HIS A 138 -12.47 12.24 -1.75
N PHE A 139 -12.69 10.93 -1.80
CA PHE A 139 -11.66 9.93 -2.07
C PHE A 139 -12.26 8.86 -2.98
N GLY A 140 -11.62 8.58 -4.12
CA GLY A 140 -12.23 7.75 -5.14
C GLY A 140 -11.25 7.08 -6.10
N ASP A 141 -11.78 6.20 -6.94
CA ASP A 141 -11.13 5.88 -8.22
C ASP A 141 -11.15 7.13 -9.09
N ALA A 142 -10.08 7.31 -9.84
CA ALA A 142 -10.08 8.18 -11.00
C ALA A 142 -9.45 7.40 -12.15
N ASN A 143 -9.83 7.67 -13.40
CA ASN A 143 -8.99 7.33 -14.53
C ASN A 143 -8.14 8.56 -14.88
N LEU A 144 -6.82 8.54 -14.65
CA LEU A 144 -6.00 9.73 -14.88
C LEU A 144 -6.11 10.26 -16.31
N GLU A 145 -6.32 9.38 -17.29
CA GLU A 145 -6.44 9.77 -18.70
C GLU A 145 -7.75 10.50 -18.98
N GLU A 146 -8.85 10.13 -18.29
CA GLU A 146 -10.13 10.81 -18.42
C GLU A 146 -10.17 12.14 -17.66
N HIS A 147 -9.46 12.19 -16.53
CA HIS A 147 -9.45 13.36 -15.64
C HIS A 147 -8.38 14.39 -15.97
N THR A 148 -7.48 14.11 -16.92
CA THR A 148 -6.42 15.04 -17.33
C THR A 148 -6.48 15.37 -18.81
N GLN A 149 -6.21 16.62 -19.15
CA GLN A 149 -6.17 17.08 -20.53
C GLN A 149 -4.92 17.92 -20.76
N VAL A 150 -4.30 17.69 -21.92
CA VAL A 150 -3.14 18.45 -22.39
C VAL A 150 -3.59 19.33 -23.55
N GLU A 151 -3.40 20.63 -23.40
CA GLU A 151 -3.68 21.65 -24.40
C GLU A 151 -2.38 22.26 -24.91
N ASP A 152 -2.20 22.31 -26.23
CA ASP A 152 -1.12 23.07 -26.85
C ASP A 152 -1.46 24.57 -26.83
N LEU A 153 -0.52 25.37 -26.33
CA LEU A 153 -0.66 26.81 -26.23
C LEU A 153 -0.10 27.48 -27.50
N ALA A 154 -0.72 28.60 -27.91
CA ALA A 154 -0.37 29.33 -29.13
C ALA A 154 1.12 29.75 -29.24
N ALA A 155 1.84 29.84 -28.12
CA ALA A 155 3.28 30.17 -28.07
C ALA A 155 4.20 28.93 -28.06
N GLY A 156 3.70 27.74 -28.40
CA GLY A 156 4.48 26.48 -28.42
C GLY A 156 4.65 25.83 -27.04
N GLY A 157 3.91 26.28 -26.03
CA GLY A 157 3.87 25.64 -24.70
C GLY A 157 2.81 24.54 -24.62
N ARG A 158 2.83 23.75 -23.54
CA ARG A 158 1.76 22.79 -23.22
C ARG A 158 1.21 23.08 -21.83
N ARG A 159 -0.11 23.04 -21.68
CA ARG A 159 -0.80 23.13 -20.40
C ARG A 159 -1.42 21.76 -20.09
N LEU A 160 -1.10 21.23 -18.91
CA LEU A 160 -1.84 20.11 -18.33
C LEU A 160 -2.85 20.70 -17.35
N TRP A 161 -4.11 20.32 -17.48
CA TRP A 161 -5.14 20.61 -16.48
C TRP A 161 -5.87 19.33 -16.12
N ALA A 162 -6.41 19.30 -14.90
CA ALA A 162 -7.14 18.15 -14.40
C ALA A 162 -8.45 18.60 -13.76
N HIS A 163 -9.45 17.72 -13.80
CA HIS A 163 -10.77 17.98 -13.24
C HIS A 163 -11.27 16.77 -12.45
N VAL A 164 -12.12 17.04 -11.47
CA VAL A 164 -12.81 16.01 -10.67
C VAL A 164 -14.24 16.47 -10.45
N GLU A 165 -15.18 15.53 -10.50
CA GLU A 165 -16.57 15.80 -10.12
C GLU A 165 -16.67 15.83 -8.59
N LEU A 166 -17.14 16.95 -8.05
CA LEU A 166 -17.36 17.07 -6.62
C LEU A 166 -18.71 16.45 -6.24
N PRO A 167 -18.78 15.69 -5.13
CA PRO A 167 -20.06 15.25 -4.58
C PRO A 167 -21.00 16.42 -4.28
N GLU A 168 -22.31 16.15 -4.32
CA GLU A 168 -23.31 17.15 -3.96
C GLU A 168 -23.09 17.69 -2.54
N GLY A 169 -23.22 19.01 -2.37
CA GLY A 169 -23.04 19.68 -1.08
C GLY A 169 -21.61 20.04 -0.70
N VAL A 170 -20.59 19.68 -1.51
CA VAL A 170 -19.21 20.12 -1.29
C VAL A 170 -19.03 21.56 -1.83
N ASP A 171 -18.65 22.48 -0.94
CA ASP A 171 -18.30 23.86 -1.32
C ASP A 171 -16.91 23.92 -1.98
N ALA A 172 -16.89 24.27 -3.27
CA ALA A 172 -15.66 24.42 -4.03
C ALA A 172 -14.75 25.54 -3.50
N GLY A 173 -15.31 26.58 -2.86
CA GLY A 173 -14.54 27.72 -2.33
C GLY A 173 -13.65 27.36 -1.13
N GLY A 174 -13.97 26.27 -0.42
CA GLY A 174 -13.22 25.78 0.73
C GLY A 174 -12.16 24.72 0.41
N LEU A 175 -12.01 24.33 -0.86
CA LEU A 175 -11.05 23.32 -1.27
C LEU A 175 -9.62 23.85 -1.23
N THR A 176 -8.71 23.05 -0.65
CA THR A 176 -7.32 23.43 -0.47
C THR A 176 -6.34 22.54 -1.24
N GLU A 177 -6.74 21.30 -1.56
CA GLU A 177 -5.87 20.37 -2.26
C GLU A 177 -6.67 19.40 -3.14
N LEU A 178 -6.17 19.17 -4.36
CA LEU A 178 -6.59 18.09 -5.26
C LEU A 178 -5.36 17.22 -5.54
N ARG A 179 -5.46 15.93 -5.23
CA ARG A 179 -4.45 14.93 -5.53
C ARG A 179 -5.00 13.96 -6.54
N LEU A 180 -4.34 13.88 -7.69
CA LEU A 180 -4.53 12.82 -8.66
C LEU A 180 -3.23 12.03 -8.71
N ALA A 181 -3.32 10.73 -8.48
CA ALA A 181 -2.14 9.89 -8.38
C ALA A 181 -2.37 8.53 -9.01
N ARG A 182 -1.33 8.06 -9.69
CA ARG A 182 -1.18 6.69 -10.17
C ARG A 182 -0.18 5.98 -9.26
N GLU A 183 -0.65 5.00 -8.51
CA GLU A 183 0.06 4.42 -7.37
C GLU A 183 0.15 2.90 -7.45
N TRP A 184 1.29 2.34 -7.05
CA TRP A 184 1.42 0.90 -6.86
C TRP A 184 0.74 0.45 -5.56
N LYS A 185 -0.04 -0.62 -5.66
CA LYS A 185 -0.78 -1.25 -4.56
C LYS A 185 -0.56 -2.74 -4.54
N ILE A 186 -0.56 -3.33 -3.35
CA ILE A 186 -0.39 -4.77 -3.15
C ILE A 186 -1.70 -5.46 -3.52
N ASP A 187 -1.65 -6.32 -4.53
CA ASP A 187 -2.79 -7.12 -5.01
C ASP A 187 -2.69 -8.60 -4.62
N GLY A 188 -1.62 -9.01 -3.95
CA GLY A 188 -1.51 -10.37 -3.43
C GLY A 188 -0.18 -10.69 -2.76
N PHE A 189 -0.21 -11.78 -2.00
CA PHE A 189 0.94 -12.39 -1.34
C PHE A 189 0.98 -13.88 -1.74
N GLY A 190 2.17 -14.39 -2.05
CA GLY A 190 2.38 -15.80 -2.38
C GLY A 190 3.69 -16.32 -1.80
N LEU A 191 3.68 -17.55 -1.27
CA LEU A 191 4.92 -18.23 -0.88
C LEU A 191 5.63 -18.77 -2.13
N ILE A 192 6.96 -18.60 -2.17
CA ILE A 192 7.79 -19.26 -3.17
C ILE A 192 8.37 -20.49 -2.49
N GLU A 193 7.93 -21.69 -2.88
CA GLU A 193 8.53 -22.92 -2.40
C GLU A 193 10.01 -22.93 -2.79
N THR A 194 10.89 -22.86 -1.79
CA THR A 194 12.32 -23.15 -1.96
C THR A 194 12.45 -24.67 -2.09
N ARG A 195 12.77 -25.11 -3.31
CA ARG A 195 13.23 -26.49 -3.57
C ARG A 195 14.59 -26.74 -2.93
#